data_AF-A0A542UZV0-F1
#
_entry.id   AF-A0A542UZV0-F1
#
_cell.length_a   1.000
_cell.length_b   1.000
_cell.length_c   1.000
_cell.angle_alpha   90.00
_cell.angle_beta   90.00
_cell.angle_gamma   90.00
#
_symmetry.space_group_name_H-M   'P 1'
#
loop_
_entity.id
_entity.type
_entity.pdbx_description
1 polymer ?
#
loop_
_entity_poly.entity_id
_entity_poly.type
_entity_poly.pdbx_seq_one_letter_code
_entity_poly.pdbx_strand_id
1 'polypeptide(L)' 'MEEISAHRREAANSSVEDFLEAVAAWVADMDGYFANQGAEPPVEATWQLMAMAIEAGLVYE' A
#
# COMPACT_ATOMS: atom_id res chain seq x y z
N MET A 1 15.19 8.61 30.39
CA MET A 1 14.34 8.96 29.24
C MET A 1 14.18 7.69 28.44
N GLU A 2 12.95 7.21 28.31
CA GLU A 2 12.63 5.97 27.60
C GLU A 2 12.88 6.21 26.11
N GLU A 3 13.87 5.51 25.53
CA GLU A 3 14.10 5.55 24.10
C GLU A 3 12.90 4.93 23.40
N ILE A 4 12.16 5.75 22.66
CA ILE A 4 11.25 5.26 21.64
C ILE A 4 12.14 4.65 20.56
N SER A 5 12.39 3.34 20.65
CA SER A 5 13.05 2.61 19.58
C SER A 5 12.15 2.70 18.35
N ALA A 6 12.49 3.60 17.43
CA ALA A 6 11.83 3.72 16.15
C ALA A 6 12.05 2.41 15.40
N HIS A 7 11.06 1.52 15.42
CA HIS A 7 10.98 0.40 14.47
C HIS A 7 10.69 1.00 13.10
N ARG A 8 11.69 1.66 12.51
CA ARG A 8 11.72 2.00 11.10
C ARG A 8 11.77 0.67 10.37
N ARG A 9 10.63 0.19 9.89
CA ARG A 9 10.65 -0.75 8.77
C ARG A 9 11.41 -0.03 7.66
N GLU A 10 12.54 -0.59 7.23
CA GLU A 10 13.15 -0.17 5.98
C GLU A 10 12.09 -0.38 4.91
N ALA A 11 11.57 0.73 4.36
CA ALA A 11 10.72 0.65 3.20
C ALA A 11 11.59 0.09 2.07
N ALA A 12 11.09 -0.92 1.37
CA ALA A 12 11.77 -1.55 0.26
C ALA A 12 12.03 -0.57 -0.91
N ASN A 13 11.25 0.52 -0.95
CA ASN A 13 11.37 1.61 -1.91
C ASN A 13 12.50 2.57 -1.55
N SER A 14 13.43 2.75 -2.49
CA SER A 14 14.64 3.56 -2.30
C SER A 14 14.36 5.07 -2.30
N SER A 15 13.17 5.48 -2.73
CA SER A 15 12.72 6.86 -2.85
C SER A 15 11.20 7.02 -2.67
N VAL A 16 10.74 8.26 -2.53
CA VAL A 16 9.29 8.57 -2.48
C VAL A 16 8.65 8.27 -3.84
N GLU A 17 9.39 8.48 -4.91
CA GLU A 17 9.00 8.20 -6.28
C GLU A 17 8.69 6.72 -6.48
N ASP A 18 9.61 5.83 -6.08
CA ASP A 18 9.41 4.38 -6.17
C ASP A 18 8.18 3.94 -5.37
N PHE A 19 7.99 4.51 -4.17
CA PHE A 19 6.81 4.24 -3.36
C PHE A 19 5.50 4.66 -4.06
N LEU A 20 5.46 5.85 -4.64
CA LEU A 20 4.28 6.32 -5.36
C LEU A 20 4.02 5.50 -6.62
N GLU A 21 5.06 5.02 -7.29
CA GLU A 21 4.95 4.11 -8.43
C GLU A 21 4.39 2.75 -8.01
N ALA A 22 4.88 2.16 -6.91
CA ALA A 22 4.35 0.91 -6.36
C ALA A 22 2.86 1.03 -5.94
N VAL A 23 2.50 2.14 -5.28
CA VAL A 23 1.10 2.44 -4.93
C VAL A 23 0.23 2.55 -6.19
N ALA A 24 0.70 3.27 -7.22
CA ALA A 24 -0.03 3.44 -8.47
C ALA A 24 -0.21 2.11 -9.21
N ALA A 25 0.84 1.29 -9.26
CA ALA A 25 0.80 -0.05 -9.84
C ALA A 25 -0.21 -0.95 -9.12
N TRP A 26 -0.23 -0.93 -7.79
CA TRP A 26 -1.19 -1.69 -7.01
C TRP A 26 -2.63 -1.25 -7.26
N VAL A 27 -2.91 0.06 -7.28
CA VAL A 27 -4.26 0.57 -7.58
C VAL A 27 -4.72 0.16 -8.99
N ALA A 28 -3.81 0.11 -9.96
CA ALA A 28 -4.13 -0.34 -11.32
C ALA A 28 -4.46 -1.84 -11.41
N ASP A 29 -3.98 -2.66 -10.48
CA ASP A 29 -4.19 -4.12 -10.44
C ASP A 29 -5.14 -4.59 -9.33
N MET A 30 -5.72 -3.65 -8.56
CA MET A 30 -6.48 -3.98 -7.35
C MET A 30 -7.72 -4.85 -7.60
N ASP A 31 -8.27 -4.84 -8.81
CA ASP A 31 -9.37 -5.71 -9.21
C ASP A 31 -9.03 -7.19 -8.98
N GLY A 32 -7.78 -7.59 -9.26
CA GLY A 32 -7.29 -8.94 -8.99
C GLY A 32 -7.22 -9.26 -7.50
N TYR A 33 -6.81 -8.30 -6.67
CA TYR A 33 -6.78 -8.43 -5.21
C TYR A 33 -8.19 -8.68 -4.62
N PHE A 34 -9.20 -7.93 -5.07
CA PHE A 34 -10.58 -8.11 -4.61
C PHE A 34 -11.21 -9.40 -5.16
N ALA A 35 -10.98 -9.72 -6.43
CA ALA A 35 -11.48 -10.95 -7.04
C ALA A 35 -10.97 -12.21 -6.32
N ASN A 36 -9.69 -12.23 -5.92
CA ASN A 36 -9.10 -13.33 -5.16
C ASN A 36 -9.73 -13.53 -3.77
N GLN A 37 -10.34 -12.49 -3.21
CA GLN A 37 -11.08 -12.55 -1.95
C GLN A 37 -12.58 -12.80 -2.13
N GLY A 38 -13.05 -12.97 -3.37
CA GLY A 38 -14.48 -13.09 -3.68
C GLY A 38 -15.25 -11.79 -3.38
N ALA A 39 -14.56 -10.65 -3.40
CA ALA A 39 -15.12 -9.33 -3.15
C ALA A 39 -15.11 -8.49 -4.43
N GLU A 40 -15.97 -7.47 -4.47
CA GLU A 40 -15.91 -6.43 -5.51
C GLU A 40 -15.09 -5.24 -5.01
N PRO A 41 -14.28 -4.59 -5.88
CA PRO A 41 -13.61 -3.35 -5.54
C PRO A 41 -14.63 -2.25 -5.21
N PRO A 42 -14.33 -1.35 -4.27
CA PRO A 42 -15.22 -0.24 -3.95
C PRO A 42 -15.40 0.70 -5.15
N VAL A 43 -16.64 1.12 -5.40
CA VAL A 43 -17.03 1.98 -6.54
C VAL A 43 -16.52 3.42 -6.39
N GLU A 44 -16.24 3.83 -5.15
CA GLU A 44 -15.69 5.14 -4.80
C GLU A 44 -14.43 4.97 -3.96
N ALA A 45 -13.52 5.94 -4.06
CA ALA A 45 -12.33 5.95 -3.23
C ALA A 45 -12.71 6.11 -1.75
N THR A 46 -12.29 5.15 -0.93
CA THR A 46 -12.50 5.16 0.53
C THR A 46 -11.17 5.35 1.25
N TRP A 47 -11.22 5.81 2.50
CA TRP A 47 -10.01 5.89 3.34
C TRP A 47 -9.40 4.52 3.59
N GLN A 48 -10.22 3.47 3.63
CA GLN A 48 -9.78 2.08 3.71
C GLN A 48 -9.02 1.66 2.45
N LEU A 49 -9.52 2.02 1.26
CA LEU A 49 -8.81 1.75 0.01
C LEU A 49 -7.45 2.47 -0.04
N MET A 50 -7.41 3.73 0.40
CA MET A 50 -6.17 4.49 0.51
C MET A 50 -5.16 3.80 1.46
N ALA A 51 -5.64 3.33 2.62
CA ALA A 51 -4.79 2.61 3.58
C ALA A 51 -4.22 1.31 3.00
N MET A 52 -5.04 0.52 2.28
CA MET A 52 -4.59 -0.69 1.60
C MET A 52 -3.54 -0.39 0.52
N ALA A 53 -3.75 0.68 -0.26
CA ALA A 53 -2.81 1.08 -1.30
C ALA A 53 -1.46 1.51 -0.71
N ILE A 54 -1.47 2.29 0.38
CA ILE A 54 -0.25 2.68 1.10
C ILE A 54 0.47 1.46 1.68
N GLU A 55 -0.27 0.53 2.29
CA GLU A 55 0.32 -0.70 2.83
C GLU A 55 0.96 -1.55 1.73
N ALA A 56 0.30 -1.71 0.59
CA ALA A 56 0.84 -2.42 -0.57
C ALA A 56 2.12 -1.75 -1.08
N GLY A 57 2.11 -0.42 -1.23
CA GLY A 57 3.30 0.34 -1.60
C GLY A 57 4.45 0.19 -0.61
N LEU A 58 4.21 -0.06 0.68
CA LEU A 58 5.26 -0.28 1.67
C LEU A 58 5.83 -1.72 1.69
N VAL A 59 5.19 -2.66 1.00
CA VAL A 59 5.52 -4.10 1.05
C VAL A 59 6.04 -4.62 -0.29
N TYR A 60 5.52 -4.11 -1.41
CA TYR A 60 5.88 -4.55 -2.75
C TYR A 60 6.96 -3.63 -3.35
N GLU A 61 8.05 -4.23 -3.83
CA GLU A 61 9.02 -3.63 -4.77
C GLU A 61 8.60 -3.89 -6.22
#